data_AF-A0AAN7X9L5-F1
#
_entry.id   AF-A0AAN7X9L5-F1
#
_cell.length_a   1.000
_cell.length_b   1.000
_cell.length_c   1.000
_cell.angle_alpha   90.00
_cell.angle_beta   90.00
_cell.angle_gamma   90.00
#
_symmetry.space_group_name_H-M   'P 1'
#
loop_
_entity.id
_entity.type
_entity.pdbx_description
1 polymer ?
#
loop_
_entity_poly.entity_id
_entity_poly.type
_entity_poly.pdbx_seq_one_letter_code
_entity_poly.pdbx_strand_id
1 'polypeptide(L)' 'MDQFRKNKITGERYCRAQQEAHHDSNTYLCLLGSTRTHLALHKLYHGKGDRSQEEAAAMVGLRLPKQPGGKGWEK' A
#
# COMPACT_ATOMS: atom_id res chain seq x y z
N MET A 1 -48.18 25.49 -0.16
CA MET A 1 -47.83 24.47 0.86
C MET A 1 -47.00 23.31 0.31
N ASP A 2 -47.01 23.04 -1.00
CA ASP A 2 -46.32 21.87 -1.57
C ASP A 2 -44.79 21.94 -1.55
N GLN A 3 -44.21 23.13 -1.68
CA GLN A 3 -42.76 23.32 -1.59
C GLN A 3 -42.21 23.03 -0.19
N PHE A 4 -43.00 23.29 0.86
CA PHE A 4 -42.63 22.98 2.24
C PHE A 4 -42.63 21.47 2.50
N ARG A 5 -43.58 20.73 1.89
CA ARG A 5 -43.63 19.27 1.97
C ARG A 5 -42.50 18.61 1.19
N LYS A 6 -42.17 19.12 -0.01
CA LYS A 6 -41.05 18.64 -0.84
C LYS A 6 -39.68 18.89 -0.20
N ASN A 7 -39.51 20.01 0.50
CA ASN A 7 -38.26 20.36 1.17
C ASN A 7 -38.26 20.02 2.66
N LYS A 8 -39.27 19.27 3.15
CA LYS A 8 -39.26 18.76 4.51
C LYS A 8 -38.08 17.79 4.61
N ILE A 9 -37.06 18.22 5.35
CA ILE A 9 -35.90 17.39 5.64
C ILE A 9 -36.39 16.17 6.41
N THR A 10 -36.46 15.02 5.75
CA THR A 10 -36.62 13.72 6.41
C THR A 10 -35.24 13.23 6.84
N GLY A 11 -35.18 12.44 7.91
CA GLY A 11 -33.93 11.81 8.36
C GLY A 11 -33.19 11.08 7.24
N GLU A 12 -33.93 10.56 6.26
CA GLU A 12 -33.42 9.91 5.03
C GLU A 12 -32.55 10.81 4.15
N ARG A 13 -32.81 12.13 4.09
CA ARG A 13 -31.96 13.08 3.34
C ARG A 13 -30.57 13.27 4.00
N TYR A 14 -30.48 12.95 5.30
CA TYR A 14 -29.23 12.87 6.06
C TYR A 14 -28.76 11.43 6.31
N CYS A 15 -29.57 10.43 5.97
CA CYS A 15 -29.28 9.03 6.25
C CYS A 15 -28.32 8.50 5.18
N ARG A 16 -27.03 8.84 5.34
CA ARG A 16 -25.93 8.18 4.64
C ARG A 16 -25.83 6.69 4.99
N ALA A 17 -26.60 6.20 5.97
CA ALA A 17 -26.55 4.84 6.50
C ALA A 17 -26.66 3.73 5.44
N GLN A 18 -27.43 3.92 4.36
CA GLN A 18 -27.52 2.92 3.28
C GLN A 18 -26.18 2.74 2.54
N GLN A 19 -25.41 3.81 2.37
CA GLN A 19 -24.10 3.76 1.73
C GLN A 19 -22.98 3.59 2.74
N GLU A 20 -23.23 3.84 4.02
CA GLU A 20 -22.26 3.76 5.11
C GLU A 20 -21.73 2.33 5.26
N ALA A 21 -22.60 1.32 5.34
CA ALA A 21 -22.15 -0.07 5.43
C ALA A 21 -21.30 -0.50 4.21
N HIS A 22 -21.65 -0.03 3.01
CA HIS A 22 -20.87 -0.30 1.80
C HIS A 22 -19.53 0.47 1.80
N HIS A 23 -19.53 1.72 2.22
CA HIS A 23 -18.34 2.54 2.37
C HIS A 23 -17.37 1.95 3.40
N ASP A 24 -17.88 1.53 4.55
CA ASP A 24 -17.13 0.86 5.61
C ASP A 24 -16.54 -0.45 5.09
N SER A 25 -17.34 -1.26 4.40
CA SER A 25 -16.88 -2.53 3.80
C SER A 25 -15.72 -2.32 2.84
N ASN A 26 -15.81 -1.31 1.97
CA ASN A 26 -14.73 -0.95 1.04
C ASN A 26 -13.49 -0.40 1.76
N THR A 27 -13.70 0.39 2.81
CA THR A 27 -12.62 0.92 3.65
C THR A 27 -11.87 -0.21 4.34
N TYR A 28 -12.58 -1.18 4.94
CA TYR A 28 -11.96 -2.35 5.55
C TYR A 28 -11.26 -3.24 4.53
N LEU A 29 -11.85 -3.44 3.35
CA LEU A 29 -11.21 -4.20 2.26
C LEU A 29 -9.89 -3.54 1.85
N CYS A 30 -9.90 -2.22 1.66
CA CYS A 30 -8.70 -1.44 1.34
C CYS A 30 -7.64 -1.54 2.44
N LEU A 31 -8.05 -1.40 3.71
CA LEU A 31 -7.15 -1.52 4.85
C LEU A 31 -6.52 -2.92 4.90
N LEU A 32 -7.32 -3.98 4.84
CA LEU A 32 -6.83 -5.36 4.88
C LEU A 32 -5.87 -5.66 3.73
N GLY A 33 -6.21 -5.22 2.51
CA GLY A 33 -5.33 -5.34 1.35
C GLY A 33 -4.01 -4.60 1.56
N SER A 34 -4.07 -3.35 2.00
CA SER A 34 -2.90 -2.50 2.24
C SER A 34 -2.00 -3.06 3.33
N THR A 35 -2.56 -3.56 4.44
CA THR A 35 -1.80 -4.18 5.53
C THR A 35 -1.09 -5.44 5.06
N ARG A 36 -1.73 -6.29 4.26
CA ARG A 36 -1.12 -7.50 3.71
C ARG A 36 0.05 -7.17 2.77
N THR A 37 -0.16 -6.21 1.86
CA THR A 37 0.88 -5.74 0.94
C THR A 37 2.04 -5.11 1.71
N HIS A 38 1.75 -4.27 2.69
CA HIS A 38 2.76 -3.67 3.56
C HIS A 38 3.60 -4.74 4.27
N LEU A 39 2.97 -5.76 4.86
CA LEU A 39 3.69 -6.86 5.51
C LEU A 39 4.55 -7.65 4.54
N ALA A 40 4.09 -7.88 3.31
CA ALA A 40 4.87 -8.57 2.28
C ALA A 40 6.11 -7.74 1.89
N LEU A 41 5.93 -6.44 1.63
CA LEU A 41 7.03 -5.52 1.32
C LEU A 41 8.01 -5.39 2.49
N HIS A 42 7.50 -5.24 3.70
CA HIS A 42 8.31 -5.17 4.91
C HIS A 42 9.15 -6.44 5.07
N LYS A 43 8.56 -7.64 4.92
CA LYS A 43 9.31 -8.89 5.00
C LYS A 43 10.40 -9.02 3.93
N LEU A 44 10.14 -8.50 2.73
CA LEU A 44 11.08 -8.55 1.61
C LEU A 44 12.24 -7.56 1.80
N TYR A 45 11.92 -6.31 2.12
CA TYR A 45 12.89 -5.22 2.09
C TYR A 45 13.48 -4.86 3.45
N HIS A 46 12.74 -5.02 4.55
CA HIS A 46 13.27 -4.72 5.88
C HIS A 46 14.44 -5.65 6.20
N GLY A 47 15.60 -5.07 6.55
CA GLY A 47 16.78 -5.82 6.94
C GLY A 47 16.56 -6.53 8.27
N LYS A 48 17.01 -7.79 8.40
CA LYS A 48 17.11 -8.49 9.70
C LYS A 48 18.49 -8.31 10.35
N GLY A 49 19.33 -7.46 9.76
CA GLY A 49 20.74 -7.26 10.05
C GLY A 49 21.45 -6.70 8.82
N ASP A 50 22.79 -6.65 8.87
CA ASP A 50 23.60 -6.22 7.74
C ASP A 50 23.54 -7.25 6.60
N ARG A 51 23.29 -6.76 5.39
CA ARG A 51 23.31 -7.53 4.14
C ARG A 51 24.58 -7.20 3.36
N SER A 52 25.08 -8.16 2.59
CA SER A 52 26.19 -7.88 1.67
C SER A 52 25.75 -6.92 0.54
N GLN A 53 26.72 -6.27 -0.11
CA GLN A 53 26.44 -5.37 -1.23
C GLN A 53 25.79 -6.11 -2.40
N GLU A 54 26.19 -7.36 -2.63
CA GLU A 54 25.62 -8.27 -3.62
C GLU A 54 24.16 -8.59 -3.32
N GLU A 55 23.85 -8.95 -2.08
CA GLU A 55 22.48 -9.27 -1.64
C GLU A 55 21.57 -8.05 -1.75
N ALA A 56 22.06 -6.88 -1.35
CA ALA A 56 21.32 -5.63 -1.47
C ALA A 56 21.01 -5.27 -2.93
N ALA A 57 21.99 -5.40 -3.83
CA ALA A 57 21.78 -5.19 -5.26
C ALA A 57 20.76 -6.18 -5.85
N ALA A 58 20.86 -7.46 -5.47
CA ALA A 58 19.96 -8.50 -5.98
C ALA A 58 18.49 -8.27 -5.60
N MET A 59 18.21 -7.75 -4.40
CA MET A 59 16.83 -7.46 -3.94
C MET A 59 16.06 -6.47 -4.83
N VAL A 60 16.78 -5.59 -5.51
CA VAL A 60 16.21 -4.58 -6.42
C VAL A 60 16.41 -4.95 -7.90
N GLY A 61 16.82 -6.19 -8.19
CA GLY A 61 17.04 -6.68 -9.55
C GLY A 61 18.34 -6.19 -10.19
N LEU A 62 19.28 -5.69 -9.41
CA LEU A 62 20.60 -5.23 -9.87
C LEU A 62 21.66 -6.30 -9.63
N ARG A 63 22.83 -6.11 -10.26
CA ARG A 63 24.03 -6.92 -10.03
C ARG A 63 25.21 -5.98 -9.84
N LEU A 64 26.18 -6.39 -9.03
CA LEU A 64 27.42 -5.61 -8.90
C LEU A 64 28.15 -5.55 -10.25
N PRO A 65 28.76 -4.39 -10.57
CA PRO A 65 29.53 -4.25 -11.79
C PRO A 65 30.71 -5.21 -11.78
N LYS A 66 30.77 -6.11 -12.77
CA LYS A 66 31.97 -6.89 -13.05
C LYS A 66 32.82 -6.07 -13.99
N GLN A 67 34.04 -5.73 -13.58
CA GLN A 67 34.94 -4.95 -14.41
C GLN A 67 35.21 -5.73 -15.73
N PRO A 68 34.92 -5.14 -16.89
CA PRO A 68 35.25 -5.76 -18.17
C PRO A 68 36.75 -5.57 -18.39
N GLY A 69 37.56 -6.61 -18.13
CA GLY A 69 39.01 -6.57 -18.36
C GLY A 69 39.92 -7.21 -17.31
N GLY A 70 39.40 -7.89 -16.29
CA GLY A 70 40.20 -8.79 -15.45
C GLY A 70 41.23 -8.14 -14.51
N LYS A 71 41.18 -6.82 -14.27
CA LYS A 71 42.01 -6.15 -13.25
C LYS A 71 41.14 -5.63 -12.12
N GLY A 72 40.60 -6.58 -11.36
CA GLY A 72 39.71 -6.33 -10.23
C GLY A 72 40.26 -5.24 -9.31
N TRP A 73 39.35 -4.42 -8.78
CA TRP A 73 39.64 -3.40 -7.77
C TRP A 73 40.44 -4.06 -6.65
N GLU A 74 41.73 -3.78 -6.59
CA GLU A 74 42.62 -4.34 -5.57
C GLU A 74 42.17 -3.85 -4.18
N LYS A 75 42.34 -4.75 -3.21
CA LYS A 75 41.72 -4.76 -1.86
C LYS A 75 41.56 -3.41 -1.16
#